data_AF-A0A1D6INM6-F1
#
_entry.id   AF-A0A1D6INM6-F1
#
_cell.length_a   1.000
_cell.length_b   1.000
_cell.length_c   1.000
_cell.angle_alpha   90.00
_cell.angle_beta   90.00
_cell.angle_gamma   90.00
#
_symmetry.space_group_name_H-M   'P 1'
#
loop_
_entity.id
_entity.type
_entity.pdbx_description
1 polymer ?
#
loop_
_entity_poly.entity_id
_entity_poly.type
_entity_poly.pdbx_seq_one_letter_code
_entity_poly.pdbx_strand_id
1 'polypeptide(L)'
;MRSFVYAGYEIDQERRQIYAFFGPGNETVWDFVGKITETMVKAVAVLAGTDVKGTIFFSQEGDGPTTVTGSISGLKPGLHGFHVHALGDTTNGCMSTGPHFNPVGKEHGAPEDEDRHAGDLGNVTAGEDGVVNVNITDSQIPLAGPHSIIGRAVVVHADPDDLGKGGHELSKSTGNAGGRVACGKLYRGVFPVSWYHWAPRLKQLTSEANTIEGRSEHLRMLLFHFPCIGNTI
;
A
#
# COMPACT_ATOMS: atom_id res chain seq x y z
N MET A 1 36.48 -25.92 -24.97
CA MET A 1 35.35 -25.06 -25.36
C MET A 1 34.58 -24.73 -24.10
N ARG A 2 34.40 -23.45 -23.76
CA ARG A 2 33.61 -23.05 -22.57
C ARG A 2 32.15 -22.94 -23.00
N SER A 3 31.29 -23.79 -22.45
CA SER A 3 29.85 -23.69 -22.66
C SER A 3 29.33 -22.52 -21.84
N PHE A 4 28.80 -21.49 -22.51
CA PHE A 4 28.16 -20.36 -21.86
C PHE A 4 26.71 -20.75 -21.54
N VAL A 5 26.33 -20.76 -20.26
CA VAL A 5 24.92 -20.85 -19.87
C VAL A 5 24.44 -19.43 -19.66
N TYR A 6 23.55 -18.95 -20.53
CA TYR A 6 22.86 -17.69 -20.30
C TYR A 6 21.69 -17.95 -19.37
N ALA A 7 21.57 -17.13 -18.32
CA ALA A 7 20.44 -17.12 -17.42
C ALA A 7 19.86 -15.71 -17.37
N GLY A 8 18.56 -15.59 -17.59
CA GLY A 8 17.82 -14.36 -17.35
C GLY A 8 16.34 -14.65 -17.16
N TYR A 9 15.57 -13.59 -16.93
CA TYR A 9 14.16 -13.71 -16.61
C TYR A 9 13.34 -12.65 -17.36
N GLU A 10 12.08 -12.99 -17.64
CA GLU A 10 11.07 -12.09 -18.16
C GLU A 10 9.88 -12.05 -17.20
N ILE A 11 9.34 -10.84 -16.98
CA ILE A 11 8.20 -10.60 -16.11
C ILE A 11 7.00 -10.26 -16.99
N ASP A 12 6.04 -11.17 -17.08
CA ASP A 12 4.74 -10.90 -17.69
C ASP A 12 3.83 -10.21 -16.65
N GLN A 13 3.69 -8.88 -16.79
CA GLN A 13 2.91 -8.07 -15.88
C GLN A 13 1.39 -8.30 -16.00
N GLU A 14 0.90 -8.71 -17.17
CA GLU A 14 -0.53 -8.97 -17.39
C GLU A 14 -0.95 -10.30 -16.77
N ARG A 15 -0.13 -11.35 -16.96
CA ARG A 15 -0.42 -12.68 -16.42
C ARG A 15 0.11 -12.90 -15.01
N ARG A 16 0.90 -11.96 -14.47
CA ARG A 16 1.62 -12.07 -13.20
C ARG A 16 2.47 -13.34 -13.15
N GLN A 17 3.31 -13.54 -14.16
CA GLN A 17 4.18 -14.72 -14.28
C GLN A 17 5.64 -14.31 -14.45
N ILE A 18 6.55 -15.08 -13.86
CA ILE A 18 7.99 -15.00 -14.12
C ILE A 18 8.38 -16.21 -14.95
N TYR A 19 9.00 -15.92 -16.08
CA TYR A 19 9.66 -16.89 -16.92
C TYR A 19 11.16 -16.75 -16.71
N ALA A 20 11.88 -17.86 -16.61
CA ALA A 20 13.33 -17.83 -16.71
C ALA A 20 13.73 -18.56 -17.99
N PHE A 21 14.85 -18.12 -18.56
CA PHE A 21 15.46 -18.79 -19.68
C PHE A 21 16.83 -19.31 -19.26
N PHE A 22 17.08 -20.57 -19.59
CA PHE A 22 18.37 -21.23 -19.40
C PHE A 22 18.75 -21.87 -20.72
N GLY A 23 19.90 -21.50 -21.28
CA GLY A 23 20.32 -22.10 -22.54
C GLY A 23 21.81 -21.90 -22.88
N PRO A 24 22.47 -22.91 -23.48
CA PRO A 24 23.65 -22.69 -24.29
C PRO A 24 23.25 -21.91 -25.55
N GLY A 25 24.04 -20.90 -25.91
CA GLY A 25 23.67 -19.90 -26.92
C GLY A 25 22.97 -20.45 -28.17
N ASN A 26 21.91 -19.71 -28.57
CA ASN A 26 21.04 -19.81 -29.75
C ASN A 26 19.64 -20.46 -29.60
N GLU A 27 19.31 -21.08 -28.45
CA GLU A 27 17.94 -21.57 -28.18
C GLU A 27 17.33 -20.84 -26.97
N THR A 28 16.24 -20.10 -27.19
CA THR A 28 15.41 -19.51 -26.12
C THR A 28 14.36 -20.52 -25.70
N VAL A 29 14.68 -21.35 -24.70
CA VAL A 29 13.68 -22.16 -23.99
C VAL A 29 13.15 -21.34 -22.82
N TRP A 30 11.84 -21.11 -22.80
CA TRP A 30 11.15 -20.42 -21.72
C TRP A 30 10.61 -21.45 -20.74
N ASP A 31 11.21 -21.53 -19.56
CA ASP A 31 10.66 -22.32 -18.47
C ASP A 31 9.81 -21.42 -17.58
N PHE A 32 8.60 -21.86 -17.27
CA PHE A 32 7.76 -21.21 -16.28
C PHE A 32 8.35 -21.46 -14.89
N VAL A 33 8.90 -20.42 -14.27
CA VAL A 33 9.59 -20.54 -12.98
C VAL A 33 8.71 -20.10 -11.81
N GLY A 34 7.62 -19.37 -12.07
CA GLY A 34 6.61 -19.17 -11.04
C GLY A 34 5.56 -18.11 -11.37
N LYS A 35 4.45 -18.16 -10.63
CA LYS A 35 3.45 -17.08 -10.62
C LYS A 35 3.91 -16.04 -9.60
N ILE A 36 3.93 -14.77 -9.97
CA ILE A 36 4.17 -13.67 -9.03
C ILE A 36 2.88 -13.47 -8.26
N THR A 37 2.70 -14.27 -7.22
CA THR A 37 1.72 -13.98 -6.19
C THR A 37 2.32 -12.89 -5.29
N GLU A 38 2.46 -11.66 -5.79
CA GLU A 38 2.23 -10.52 -4.89
C GLU A 38 0.72 -10.51 -4.63
N THR A 39 0.25 -11.49 -3.86
CA THR A 39 -1.11 -11.50 -3.31
C THR A 39 -1.24 -10.34 -2.33
N MET A 40 -0.15 -9.98 -1.65
CA MET A 40 -0.20 -8.91 -0.67
C MET A 40 0.10 -7.54 -1.28
N VAL A 41 -0.94 -6.70 -1.39
CA VAL A 41 -0.80 -5.27 -1.67
C VAL A 41 -0.62 -4.54 -0.35
N LYS A 42 0.35 -3.62 -0.30
CA LYS A 42 0.54 -2.70 0.83
C LYS A 42 0.30 -1.27 0.40
N ALA A 43 -0.18 -0.44 1.33
CA ALA A 43 -0.29 1.00 1.14
C ALA A 43 -0.02 1.74 2.45
N VAL A 44 0.30 3.04 2.35
CA VAL A 44 0.61 3.90 3.49
C VAL A 44 0.01 5.29 3.29
N ALA A 45 -0.61 5.82 4.34
CA ALA A 45 -1.08 7.20 4.42
C ALA A 45 -0.38 7.87 5.61
N VAL A 46 0.34 8.96 5.33
CA VAL A 46 0.92 9.80 6.38
C VAL A 46 -0.07 10.93 6.63
N LEU A 47 -0.65 10.96 7.83
CA LEU A 47 -1.63 11.95 8.22
C LEU A 47 -0.93 13.19 8.77
N ALA A 48 -1.31 14.35 8.26
CA ALA A 48 -0.85 15.63 8.74
C ALA A 48 -2.04 16.58 8.99
N GLY A 49 -1.98 17.26 10.13
CA GLY A 49 -2.85 18.33 10.56
C GLY A 49 -2.03 19.40 11.27
N THR A 50 -2.68 20.35 11.93
CA THR A 50 -1.98 21.41 12.68
C THR A 50 -1.20 20.82 13.85
N ASP A 51 -1.88 20.09 14.74
CA ASP A 51 -1.29 19.46 15.93
C ASP A 51 -1.34 17.92 15.87
N VAL A 52 -2.16 17.38 14.95
CA VAL A 52 -2.40 15.94 14.79
C VAL A 52 -1.51 15.38 13.69
N LYS A 53 -0.85 14.26 13.96
CA LYS A 53 -0.05 13.53 12.98
C LYS A 53 -0.14 12.03 13.20
N GLY A 54 0.02 11.27 12.13
CA GLY A 54 -0.03 9.81 12.21
C GLY A 54 0.50 9.13 10.97
N THR A 55 0.65 7.81 11.05
CA THR A 55 0.95 6.98 9.89
C THR A 55 0.10 5.74 9.95
N ILE A 56 -0.67 5.52 8.88
CA ILE A 56 -1.59 4.40 8.73
C ILE A 56 -1.09 3.52 7.60
N PHE A 57 -0.97 2.24 7.87
CA PHE A 57 -0.59 1.19 6.96
C PHE A 57 -1.81 0.35 6.60
N PHE A 58 -1.88 -0.03 5.33
CA PHE A 58 -2.92 -0.89 4.79
C PHE A 58 -2.25 -2.10 4.16
N SER A 59 -2.83 -3.28 4.37
CA SER A 59 -2.40 -4.50 3.70
C SER A 59 -3.61 -5.33 3.30
N GLN A 60 -3.60 -5.86 2.08
CA GLN A 60 -4.65 -6.71 1.55
C GLN A 60 -4.02 -7.91 0.87
N GLU A 61 -4.46 -9.12 1.21
CA GLU A 61 -4.05 -10.35 0.52
C GLU A 61 -5.11 -10.81 -0.49
N GLY A 62 -4.72 -10.90 -1.77
CA GLY A 62 -5.61 -11.23 -2.87
C GLY A 62 -6.77 -10.25 -2.96
N ASP A 63 -7.98 -10.82 -3.03
CA ASP A 63 -9.25 -10.07 -2.97
C ASP A 63 -9.88 -10.15 -1.56
N GLY A 64 -9.08 -10.50 -0.54
CA GLY A 64 -9.51 -10.59 0.86
C GLY A 64 -9.75 -9.22 1.51
N PRO A 65 -10.10 -9.19 2.80
CA PRO A 65 -10.28 -7.94 3.53
C PRO A 65 -8.96 -7.17 3.66
N THR A 66 -9.06 -5.85 3.75
CA THR A 66 -7.93 -4.95 3.99
C THR A 66 -7.75 -4.78 5.49
N THR A 67 -6.56 -5.06 5.99
CA THR A 67 -6.13 -4.75 7.35
C THR A 67 -5.54 -3.35 7.39
N VAL A 68 -5.99 -2.54 8.36
CA VAL A 68 -5.56 -1.17 8.60
C VAL A 68 -4.91 -1.11 9.97
N THR A 69 -3.65 -0.67 10.01
CA THR A 69 -2.87 -0.55 11.25
C THR A 69 -2.16 0.78 11.31
N GLY A 70 -1.80 1.26 12.49
CA GLY A 70 -0.96 2.46 12.59
C GLY A 70 -1.14 3.19 13.89
N SER A 71 -0.58 4.39 13.93
CA SER A 71 -0.74 5.27 15.09
C SER A 71 -1.00 6.71 14.69
N ILE A 72 -1.78 7.39 15.52
CA ILE A 72 -2.11 8.80 15.41
C ILE A 72 -1.86 9.43 16.78
N SER A 73 -1.35 10.66 16.79
CA SER A 73 -1.00 11.40 18.01
C SER A 73 -1.44 12.84 17.90
N GLY A 74 -1.68 13.47 19.05
CA GLY A 74 -2.11 14.87 19.14
C GLY A 74 -3.62 15.06 19.11
N LEU A 75 -4.40 13.98 19.23
CA LEU A 75 -5.86 14.04 19.32
C LEU A 75 -6.30 14.41 20.73
N LYS A 76 -7.53 14.89 20.85
CA LYS A 76 -8.17 15.03 22.17
C LYS A 76 -8.55 13.63 22.68
N PRO A 77 -8.59 13.38 24.00
CA PRO A 77 -9.08 12.10 24.50
C PRO A 77 -10.54 11.86 24.08
N GLY A 78 -10.85 10.64 23.63
CA GLY A 78 -12.20 10.27 23.20
C GLY A 78 -12.27 9.64 21.80
N LEU A 79 -13.49 9.60 21.25
CA LEU A 79 -13.78 9.04 19.94
C LEU A 79 -13.63 10.08 18.84
N HIS A 80 -13.08 9.65 17.70
CA HIS A 80 -12.89 10.46 16.52
C HIS A 80 -13.32 9.70 15.28
N GLY A 81 -14.17 10.29 14.44
CA GLY A 81 -14.55 9.70 13.16
C GLY A 81 -13.33 9.45 12.25
N PHE A 82 -13.31 8.31 11.57
CA PHE A 82 -12.19 7.85 10.77
C PHE A 82 -12.69 7.31 9.43
N HIS A 83 -12.33 7.99 8.34
CA HIS A 83 -12.92 7.72 7.03
C HIS A 83 -11.89 7.74 5.91
N VAL A 84 -12.18 7.01 4.84
CA VAL A 84 -11.57 7.23 3.53
C VAL A 84 -12.45 8.20 2.74
N HIS A 85 -11.87 9.33 2.36
CA HIS A 85 -12.49 10.34 1.51
C HIS A 85 -12.21 10.10 0.04
N ALA A 86 -13.11 10.54 -0.84
CA ALA A 86 -13.09 10.20 -2.26
C ALA A 86 -11.82 10.67 -2.99
N LEU A 87 -11.26 11.83 -2.61
CA LEU A 87 -10.14 12.46 -3.31
C LEU A 87 -8.88 12.46 -2.44
N GLY A 88 -7.75 12.07 -3.02
CA GLY A 88 -6.43 12.24 -2.41
C GLY A 88 -5.85 13.64 -2.60
N ASP A 89 -6.70 14.67 -2.69
CA ASP A 89 -6.27 16.06 -2.85
C ASP A 89 -6.19 16.73 -1.47
N THR A 90 -4.98 17.15 -1.11
CA THR A 90 -4.68 17.85 0.15
C THR A 90 -4.15 19.27 -0.08
N THR A 91 -4.39 19.85 -1.28
CA THR A 91 -3.87 21.17 -1.66
C THR A 91 -4.47 22.32 -0.84
N ASN A 92 -5.74 22.22 -0.44
CA ASN A 92 -6.40 23.13 0.51
C ASN A 92 -6.59 22.45 1.88
N GLY A 93 -5.53 21.78 2.34
CA GLY A 93 -5.59 20.90 3.51
C GLY A 93 -6.64 19.80 3.33
N CYS A 94 -7.28 19.41 4.43
CA CYS A 94 -8.23 18.30 4.41
C CYS A 94 -9.57 18.63 3.76
N MET A 95 -9.84 19.90 3.41
CA MET A 95 -11.11 20.29 2.77
C MET A 95 -11.20 19.79 1.33
N SER A 96 -10.08 19.71 0.62
CA SER A 96 -10.03 19.26 -0.78
C SER A 96 -10.25 17.75 -0.95
N THR A 97 -10.27 16.95 0.13
CA THR A 97 -10.42 15.49 0.01
C THR A 97 -11.82 15.05 -0.43
N GLY A 98 -12.79 15.97 -0.51
CA GLY A 98 -14.15 15.68 -0.95
C GLY A 98 -14.99 14.98 0.12
N PRO A 99 -16.13 14.34 -0.24
CA PRO A 99 -16.96 13.56 0.68
C PRO A 99 -16.35 12.20 1.00
N HIS A 100 -17.02 11.40 1.81
CA HIS A 100 -16.65 9.99 2.05
C HIS A 100 -16.62 9.22 0.73
N PHE A 101 -15.73 8.23 0.63
CA PHE A 101 -15.66 7.39 -0.55
C PHE A 101 -16.90 6.48 -0.64
N ASN A 102 -17.77 6.78 -1.59
CA ASN A 102 -19.05 6.09 -1.77
C ASN A 102 -19.26 5.68 -3.25
N PRO A 103 -18.63 4.60 -3.72
CA PRO A 103 -18.75 4.17 -5.11
C PRO A 103 -20.14 3.58 -5.45
N VAL A 104 -20.91 3.19 -4.44
CA VAL A 104 -22.20 2.49 -4.60
C VAL A 104 -23.42 3.36 -4.26
N GLY A 105 -23.22 4.62 -3.87
CA GLY A 105 -24.31 5.58 -3.63
C GLY A 105 -25.17 5.27 -2.41
N LYS A 106 -24.60 4.67 -1.36
CA LYS A 106 -25.27 4.33 -0.09
C LYS A 106 -25.36 5.51 0.87
N GLU A 107 -26.14 5.39 1.93
CA GLU A 107 -26.07 6.32 3.07
C GLU A 107 -24.84 6.02 3.95
N HIS A 108 -24.47 6.96 4.80
CA HIS A 108 -23.46 6.75 5.83
C HIS A 108 -23.97 5.79 6.91
N GLY A 109 -23.08 4.91 7.40
CA GLY A 109 -23.40 3.92 8.42
C GLY A 109 -22.16 3.39 9.16
N ALA A 110 -22.39 2.53 10.14
CA ALA A 110 -21.32 1.89 10.90
C ALA A 110 -20.56 0.87 10.04
N PRO A 111 -19.29 0.54 10.32
CA PRO A 111 -18.52 -0.45 9.54
C PRO A 111 -19.16 -1.85 9.45
N GLU A 112 -19.96 -2.22 10.43
CA GLU A 112 -20.71 -3.47 10.48
C GLU A 112 -22.06 -3.42 9.72
N ASP A 113 -22.54 -2.23 9.37
CA ASP A 113 -23.82 -2.07 8.67
C ASP A 113 -23.66 -2.44 7.18
N GLU A 114 -24.67 -3.11 6.62
CA GLU A 114 -24.71 -3.39 5.17
C GLU A 114 -24.87 -2.10 4.36
N ASP A 115 -25.62 -1.14 4.90
CA ASP A 115 -25.83 0.18 4.31
C ASP A 115 -24.87 1.20 4.93
N ARG A 116 -23.74 1.40 4.25
CA ARG A 116 -22.69 2.35 4.61
C ARG A 116 -21.94 2.80 3.35
N HIS A 117 -21.20 3.90 3.45
CA HIS A 117 -20.19 4.20 2.45
C HIS A 117 -19.03 3.21 2.54
N ALA A 118 -18.38 2.95 1.40
CA ALA A 118 -17.19 2.11 1.40
C ALA A 118 -16.06 2.68 2.27
N GLY A 119 -15.96 4.01 2.37
CA GLY A 119 -14.98 4.69 3.19
C GLY A 119 -15.31 4.81 4.69
N ASP A 120 -16.47 4.33 5.15
CA ASP A 120 -16.87 4.45 6.56
C ASP A 120 -16.16 3.40 7.42
N LEU A 121 -15.14 3.81 8.18
CA LEU A 121 -14.36 2.95 9.09
C LEU A 121 -14.70 3.20 10.57
N GLY A 122 -15.72 4.01 10.85
CA GLY A 122 -16.26 4.26 12.18
C GLY A 122 -15.37 5.18 13.01
N ASN A 123 -15.18 4.84 14.29
CA ASN A 123 -14.41 5.66 15.21
C ASN A 123 -13.06 5.03 15.57
N VAL A 124 -12.06 5.89 15.79
CA VAL A 124 -10.85 5.56 16.53
C VAL A 124 -10.87 6.20 17.92
N THR A 125 -10.28 5.54 18.90
CA THR A 125 -10.29 6.01 20.29
C THR A 125 -8.91 6.51 20.70
N ALA A 126 -8.82 7.80 21.02
CA ALA A 126 -7.61 8.41 21.57
C ALA A 126 -7.61 8.27 23.10
N GLY A 127 -6.48 7.82 23.65
CA GLY A 127 -6.25 7.78 25.10
C GLY A 127 -6.07 9.18 25.70
N GLU A 128 -5.87 9.23 27.01
CA GLU A 128 -5.56 10.47 27.75
C GLU A 128 -4.24 11.13 27.30
N ASP A 129 -3.34 10.35 26.69
CA ASP A 129 -2.10 10.82 26.07
C ASP A 129 -2.31 11.38 24.66
N GLY A 130 -3.54 11.38 24.14
CA GLY A 130 -3.89 11.83 22.80
C GLY A 130 -3.38 10.91 21.69
N VAL A 131 -3.06 9.64 22.02
CA VAL A 131 -2.57 8.63 21.08
C VAL A 131 -3.65 7.61 20.77
N VAL A 132 -3.71 7.23 19.49
CA VAL A 132 -4.56 6.17 18.94
C VAL A 132 -3.64 5.09 18.37
N ASN A 133 -3.93 3.82 18.67
CA ASN A 133 -3.39 2.68 17.94
C ASN A 133 -4.52 2.08 17.09
N VAL A 134 -4.41 2.21 15.77
CA VAL A 134 -5.41 1.72 14.82
C VAL A 134 -5.14 0.24 14.55
N ASN A 135 -6.19 -0.57 14.63
CA ASN A 135 -6.21 -1.97 14.20
C ASN A 135 -7.62 -2.33 13.73
N ILE A 136 -7.88 -2.19 12.43
CA ILE A 136 -9.20 -2.40 11.80
C ILE A 136 -9.03 -3.43 10.68
N THR A 137 -10.04 -4.25 10.44
CA THR A 137 -10.11 -5.11 9.24
C THR A 137 -11.43 -4.83 8.54
N ASP A 138 -11.38 -4.51 7.25
CA ASP A 138 -12.54 -4.06 6.49
C ASP A 138 -12.59 -4.67 5.08
N SER A 139 -13.78 -5.02 4.61
CA SER A 139 -14.02 -5.68 3.31
C SER A 139 -14.52 -4.75 2.20
N GLN A 140 -14.80 -3.47 2.50
CA GLN A 140 -15.32 -2.48 1.55
C GLN A 140 -14.24 -1.55 1.00
N ILE A 141 -13.02 -1.58 1.54
CA ILE A 141 -11.88 -0.76 1.11
C ILE A 141 -10.76 -1.57 0.40
N PRO A 142 -10.99 -2.11 -0.81
CA PRO A 142 -9.96 -2.85 -1.52
C PRO A 142 -8.77 -1.94 -1.89
N LEU A 143 -7.58 -2.51 -1.99
CA LEU A 143 -6.36 -1.82 -2.43
C LEU A 143 -6.13 -1.98 -3.95
N ALA A 144 -6.93 -2.78 -4.64
CA ALA A 144 -6.87 -2.97 -6.09
C ALA A 144 -8.26 -2.91 -6.73
N GLY A 145 -8.30 -2.89 -8.06
CA GLY A 145 -9.55 -2.83 -8.83
C GLY A 145 -10.18 -1.43 -8.90
N PRO A 146 -11.38 -1.32 -9.48
CA PRO A 146 -12.04 -0.03 -9.77
C PRO A 146 -12.44 0.73 -8.50
N HIS A 147 -12.70 0.04 -7.40
CA HIS A 147 -13.04 0.64 -6.11
C HIS A 147 -11.84 0.78 -5.18
N SER A 148 -10.61 0.68 -5.71
CA SER A 148 -9.40 0.84 -4.91
C SER A 148 -9.40 2.16 -4.14
N ILE A 149 -8.95 2.10 -2.89
CA ILE A 149 -8.72 3.29 -2.06
C ILE A 149 -7.32 3.89 -2.27
N ILE A 150 -6.44 3.24 -3.03
CA ILE A 150 -5.12 3.81 -3.35
C ILE A 150 -5.30 5.11 -4.13
N GLY A 151 -4.58 6.16 -3.71
CA GLY A 151 -4.67 7.50 -4.29
C GLY A 151 -5.80 8.36 -3.72
N ARG A 152 -6.64 7.81 -2.82
CA ARG A 152 -7.64 8.55 -2.02
C ARG A 152 -7.02 9.10 -0.74
N ALA A 153 -7.80 9.78 0.10
CA ALA A 153 -7.30 10.30 1.38
C ALA A 153 -7.92 9.57 2.57
N VAL A 154 -7.12 9.33 3.59
CA VAL A 154 -7.59 8.97 4.93
C VAL A 154 -7.77 10.26 5.72
N VAL A 155 -8.86 10.38 6.46
CA VAL A 155 -9.22 11.57 7.24
C VAL A 155 -9.61 11.14 8.66
N VAL A 156 -9.10 11.89 9.63
CA VAL A 156 -9.51 11.81 11.04
C VAL A 156 -10.28 13.08 11.37
N HIS A 157 -11.40 12.92 12.07
CA HIS A 157 -12.31 13.99 12.40
C HIS A 157 -12.15 14.49 13.84
N ALA A 158 -12.69 15.68 14.12
CA ALA A 158 -12.59 16.35 15.41
C ALA A 158 -13.49 15.71 16.47
N ASP A 159 -14.66 15.21 16.05
CA ASP A 159 -15.71 14.72 16.93
C ASP A 159 -16.02 13.23 16.63
N PRO A 160 -16.76 12.55 17.52
CA PRO A 160 -17.21 11.18 17.30
C PRO A 160 -18.13 11.09 16.08
N ASP A 161 -17.95 10.04 15.29
CA ASP A 161 -18.90 9.60 14.29
C ASP A 161 -20.10 8.91 14.97
N ASP A 162 -21.31 9.41 14.69
CA ASP A 162 -22.59 8.88 15.18
C ASP A 162 -23.11 7.66 14.42
N LEU A 163 -22.37 7.20 13.42
CA LEU A 163 -22.59 5.99 12.61
C LEU A 163 -23.93 6.01 11.86
N GLY A 164 -24.43 7.20 11.52
CA GLY A 164 -25.72 7.38 10.88
C GLY A 164 -26.91 7.16 11.81
N LYS A 165 -26.69 7.14 13.13
CA LYS A 165 -27.66 6.79 14.17
C LYS A 165 -27.93 7.96 15.14
N GLY A 166 -27.29 9.12 14.93
CA GLY A 166 -27.42 10.29 15.80
C GLY A 166 -28.69 11.14 15.63
N GLY A 167 -29.45 10.94 14.56
CA GLY A 167 -30.70 11.69 14.30
C GLY A 167 -30.50 13.15 13.84
N HIS A 168 -29.27 13.54 13.50
CA HIS A 168 -28.95 14.84 12.90
C HIS A 168 -29.07 14.76 11.37
N GLU A 169 -29.29 15.89 10.68
CA GLU A 169 -29.37 15.92 9.22
C GLU A 169 -28.07 15.42 8.54
N LEU A 170 -26.93 15.59 9.23
CA LEU A 170 -25.62 15.14 8.77
C LEU A 170 -25.28 13.71 9.18
N SER A 171 -26.10 13.06 10.02
CA SER A 171 -25.84 11.68 10.47
C SER A 171 -25.75 10.74 9.27
N LYS A 172 -26.73 10.80 8.36
CA LYS A 172 -26.78 9.93 7.16
C LYS A 172 -25.80 10.31 6.06
N SER A 173 -25.05 11.41 6.19
CA SER A 173 -24.06 11.83 5.19
C SER A 173 -22.62 11.74 5.66
N THR A 174 -22.33 12.10 6.91
CA THR A 174 -20.96 12.26 7.42
C THR A 174 -20.81 11.76 8.85
N GLY A 175 -21.83 11.10 9.41
CA GLY A 175 -21.82 10.68 10.80
C GLY A 175 -21.78 11.82 11.81
N ASN A 176 -22.04 13.05 11.35
CA ASN A 176 -21.89 14.27 12.15
C ASN A 176 -20.54 14.41 12.90
N ALA A 177 -19.45 13.87 12.35
CA ALA A 177 -18.14 13.81 13.02
C ALA A 177 -17.39 15.17 13.10
N GLY A 178 -18.02 16.28 12.68
CA GLY A 178 -17.41 17.61 12.74
C GLY A 178 -16.22 17.81 11.81
N GLY A 179 -15.29 18.68 12.22
CA GLY A 179 -14.16 19.15 11.40
C GLY A 179 -13.13 18.07 11.07
N ARG A 180 -12.30 18.30 10.05
CA ARG A 180 -11.23 17.39 9.63
C ARG A 180 -9.91 17.82 10.27
N VAL A 181 -9.41 17.05 11.24
CA VAL A 181 -8.23 17.46 12.05
C VAL A 181 -6.90 17.02 11.44
N ALA A 182 -6.88 15.91 10.71
CA ALA A 182 -5.72 15.46 9.95
C ALA A 182 -6.15 14.61 8.76
N CYS A 183 -5.35 14.62 7.71
CA CYS A 183 -5.59 13.80 6.53
C CYS A 183 -4.28 13.46 5.82
N GLY A 184 -4.34 12.44 4.97
CA GLY A 184 -3.19 12.03 4.17
C GLY A 184 -3.61 11.22 2.97
N LYS A 185 -3.00 11.52 1.81
CA LYS A 185 -3.17 10.70 0.61
C LYS A 185 -2.58 9.31 0.85
N LEU A 186 -3.30 8.29 0.42
CA LEU A 186 -2.89 6.91 0.46
C LEU A 186 -2.02 6.57 -0.76
N TYR A 187 -0.79 6.15 -0.51
CA TYR A 187 0.15 5.75 -1.54
C TYR A 187 0.35 4.24 -1.53
N ARG A 188 0.50 3.64 -2.71
CA ARG A 188 0.88 2.24 -2.82
C ARG A 188 2.28 2.05 -2.23
N GLY A 189 2.38 1.15 -1.27
CA GLY A 189 3.66 0.74 -0.69
C GLY A 189 4.31 -0.25 -1.64
N VAL A 190 5.29 0.20 -2.42
CA VAL A 190 6.17 -0.70 -3.15
C VAL A 190 7.26 -1.11 -2.17
N PHE A 191 6.99 -2.15 -1.39
CA PHE A 191 8.04 -2.86 -0.66
C PHE A 191 8.48 -4.02 -1.54
N PRO A 192 9.46 -3.83 -2.43
CA PRO A 192 9.92 -4.92 -3.27
C PRO A 192 10.39 -6.07 -2.37
N VAL A 193 9.65 -7.19 -2.43
CA VAL A 193 9.87 -8.40 -1.63
C VAL A 193 11.31 -8.95 -1.82
N SER A 194 11.99 -8.54 -2.89
CA SER A 194 13.37 -8.92 -3.21
C SER A 194 14.46 -8.15 -2.46
N TRP A 195 14.19 -7.05 -1.75
CA TRP A 195 15.30 -6.27 -1.14
C TRP A 195 15.82 -6.89 0.15
N TYR A 196 14.99 -7.68 0.87
CA TYR A 196 15.41 -8.32 2.12
C TYR A 196 16.38 -9.50 1.93
N HIS A 197 16.35 -10.19 0.78
CA HIS A 197 17.23 -11.34 0.52
C HIS A 197 18.56 -10.96 -0.16
N TRP A 198 18.72 -9.71 -0.62
CA TRP A 198 19.88 -9.27 -1.41
C TRP A 198 20.67 -8.12 -0.78
N ALA A 199 20.13 -7.44 0.25
CA ALA A 199 20.79 -6.32 0.91
C ALA A 199 22.20 -6.61 1.48
N PRO A 200 22.51 -7.80 2.03
CA PRO A 200 23.88 -8.11 2.46
C PRO A 200 24.86 -8.29 1.28
N ARG A 201 24.38 -8.85 0.15
CA ARG A 201 25.22 -9.21 -1.00
C ARG A 201 25.48 -8.03 -1.94
N LEU A 202 24.54 -7.07 -2.01
CA LEU A 202 24.71 -5.82 -2.76
C LEU A 202 25.77 -4.91 -2.14
N LYS A 203 25.89 -4.86 -0.80
CA LYS A 203 26.96 -4.10 -0.13
C LYS A 203 28.36 -4.61 -0.48
N GLN A 204 28.52 -5.93 -0.65
CA GLN A 204 29.79 -6.56 -1.01
C GLN A 204 30.17 -6.29 -2.48
N LEU A 205 29.20 -6.23 -3.39
CA LEU A 205 29.44 -5.92 -4.80
C LEU A 205 29.65 -4.42 -5.06
N THR A 206 29.06 -3.52 -4.27
CA THR A 206 29.34 -2.07 -4.39
C THR A 206 30.74 -1.68 -3.90
N SER A 207 31.36 -2.45 -2.99
CA SER A 207 32.77 -2.23 -2.64
C SER A 207 33.74 -2.68 -3.73
N GLU A 208 33.31 -3.59 -4.63
CA GLU A 208 34.12 -4.08 -5.75
C GLU A 208 33.88 -3.31 -7.06
N ALA A 209 32.79 -2.54 -7.16
CA ALA A 209 32.44 -1.78 -8.36
C ALA A 209 33.01 -0.33 -8.40
N ASN A 210 33.64 0.15 -7.33
CA ASN A 210 34.26 1.49 -7.29
C ASN A 210 35.64 1.57 -7.98
N THR A 211 36.01 0.58 -8.81
CA THR A 211 37.27 0.58 -9.57
C THR A 211 37.11 0.68 -11.09
N ILE A 212 35.89 0.81 -11.64
CA ILE A 212 35.74 0.91 -13.11
C ILE A 212 34.75 2.02 -13.48
N GLU A 213 35.32 3.14 -13.92
CA GLU A 213 34.65 4.33 -14.40
C GLU A 213 34.22 4.16 -15.88
N GLY A 214 32.99 4.58 -16.22
CA GLY A 214 32.67 5.12 -17.56
C GLY A 214 31.67 4.38 -18.47
N ARG A 215 30.59 5.11 -18.79
CA ARG A 215 29.75 5.14 -20.02
C ARG A 215 28.39 4.42 -20.07
N SER A 216 27.40 5.27 -20.39
CA SER A 216 26.23 5.09 -21.28
C SER A 216 25.05 4.23 -20.85
N GLU A 217 23.88 4.87 -20.89
CA GLU A 217 22.54 4.31 -20.70
C GLU A 217 22.10 3.43 -21.88
N HIS A 218 21.70 2.19 -21.58
CA HIS A 218 20.60 1.41 -22.19
C HIS A 218 20.70 -0.05 -21.74
N LEU A 219 19.56 -0.65 -21.34
CA LEU A 219 19.38 -2.03 -20.89
C LEU A 219 20.38 -2.54 -19.81
N ARG A 220 19.91 -2.63 -18.57
CA ARG A 220 20.62 -3.43 -17.55
C ARG A 220 20.34 -4.92 -17.77
N MET A 221 21.07 -5.52 -18.70
CA MET A 221 21.23 -6.97 -18.78
C MET A 221 22.25 -7.38 -17.69
N LEU A 222 21.79 -7.95 -16.58
CA LEU A 222 22.66 -8.51 -15.55
C LEU A 222 23.26 -9.82 -16.06
N LEU A 223 24.39 -9.72 -16.77
CA LEU A 223 25.24 -10.85 -17.13
C LEU A 223 25.91 -11.39 -15.85
N PHE A 224 25.38 -12.46 -15.27
CA PHE A 224 26.07 -13.20 -14.22
C PHE A 224 27.08 -14.17 -14.85
N HIS A 225 28.37 -13.89 -14.66
CA HIS A 225 29.43 -14.86 -14.94
C HIS A 225 29.55 -15.83 -13.77
N PHE A 226 29.15 -17.09 -13.96
CA PHE A 226 29.45 -18.16 -13.03
C PHE A 226 30.64 -18.98 -13.56
N PRO A 227 31.73 -19.17 -12.80
CA PRO A 227 32.67 -20.23 -13.09
C PRO A 227 32.02 -21.58 -12.72
N CYS A 228 31.86 -22.46 -13.70
CA CYS A 228 31.47 -23.86 -13.45
C CYS A 228 32.51 -24.50 -12.53
N ILE A 229 32.13 -24.89 -11.32
CA ILE A 229 32.91 -25.84 -10.52
C ILE A 229 32.62 -27.21 -11.13
N GLY A 230 33.55 -27.69 -11.94
CA GLY A 230 33.52 -29.05 -12.47
C GLY A 230 33.76 -30.04 -11.33
N ASN A 231 32.80 -30.90 -11.05
CA ASN A 231 33.08 -32.17 -10.39
C ASN A 231 33.96 -32.98 -11.33
N THR A 232 35.13 -33.39 -10.83
CA THR A 232 35.93 -34.43 -11.46
C THR A 232 35.94 -35.61 -10.50
N ILE A 233 35.27 -36.69 -10.94
CA ILE A 233 35.21 -38.06 -10.43
C ILE A 233 34.48 -38.26 -9.09
#